data_AF-A0A924KZX3-F1
#
_entry.id   AF-A0A924KZX3-F1
#
_cell.length_a   1.000
_cell.length_b   1.000
_cell.length_c   1.000
_cell.angle_alpha   90.00
_cell.angle_beta   90.00
_cell.angle_gamma   90.00
#
_symmetry.space_group_name_H-M   'P 1'
#
loop_
_entity.id
_entity.type
_entity.pdbx_description
1 polymer ?
#
loop_
_entity_poly.entity_id
_entity_poly.type
_entity_poly.pdbx_seq_one_letter_code
_entity_poly.pdbx_strand_id
1 'polypeptide(L)'
;MTTDIAFKKCLTCGKTIKGRTDKKFCDDYCRNGYNNQLKAGDNNYVRNINNALRKNRRILESLLPDNEDMAKANKEKLLHKEFQFKYY
;
A
#
# COMPACT_ATOMS: atom_id res chain seq x y z
N MET A 1 -40.00 19.15 -26.16
CA MET A 1 -38.64 18.70 -26.53
C MET A 1 -37.81 18.71 -25.26
N THR A 2 -37.71 17.58 -24.57
CA THR A 2 -36.87 17.45 -23.37
C THR A 2 -35.42 17.31 -23.82
N THR A 3 -34.62 18.34 -23.59
CA THR A 3 -33.18 18.28 -23.84
C THR A 3 -32.56 17.33 -22.81
N ASP A 4 -32.14 16.15 -23.25
CA ASP A 4 -31.35 15.22 -22.45
C ASP A 4 -29.95 15.83 -22.21
N ILE A 5 -29.84 16.64 -21.16
CA ILE A 5 -28.55 17.14 -20.68
C ILE A 5 -27.86 15.95 -19.98
N ALA A 6 -26.91 15.32 -20.68
CA ALA A 6 -26.07 14.28 -20.11
C ALA A 6 -25.16 14.88 -19.02
N PHE A 7 -25.60 14.80 -17.77
CA PHE A 7 -24.83 15.24 -16.62
C PHE A 7 -23.63 14.32 -16.39
N LYS A 8 -22.42 14.87 -16.55
CA LYS A 8 -21.17 14.14 -16.27
C LYS A 8 -21.09 13.78 -14.79
N LYS A 9 -20.80 12.52 -14.49
CA LYS A 9 -20.70 11.99 -13.12
C LYS A 9 -19.25 11.96 -12.65
N CYS A 10 -19.06 12.16 -11.34
CA CYS A 10 -17.78 12.03 -10.66
C CYS A 10 -17.28 10.59 -10.78
N LEU A 11 -16.02 10.41 -11.19
CA LEU A 11 -15.41 9.08 -11.32
C LEU A 11 -15.28 8.34 -9.97
N THR A 12 -15.31 9.05 -8.84
CA THR A 12 -15.14 8.46 -7.50
C THR A 12 -16.46 8.18 -6.79
N CYS A 13 -17.39 9.14 -6.78
CA CYS A 13 -18.60 9.07 -5.95
C CYS A 13 -19.91 9.10 -6.75
N GLY A 14 -19.85 9.17 -8.09
CA GLY A 14 -21.03 9.16 -8.96
C GLY A 14 -21.89 10.43 -8.94
N LYS A 15 -21.63 11.39 -8.03
CA LYS A 15 -22.34 12.68 -7.97
C LYS A 15 -22.16 13.48 -9.26
N THR A 16 -23.19 14.24 -9.62
CA THR A 16 -23.14 15.16 -10.77
C THR A 16 -22.02 16.19 -10.61
N ILE A 17 -21.19 16.30 -11.64
CA ILE A 17 -20.14 17.31 -11.73
C ILE A 17 -20.75 18.62 -12.24
N LYS A 18 -20.42 19.72 -11.57
CA LYS A 18 -20.68 21.08 -12.03
C LYS A 18 -19.35 21.81 -12.30
N GLY A 19 -19.35 22.66 -13.31
CA GLY A 19 -18.19 23.48 -13.71
C GLY A 19 -17.65 23.08 -15.08
N ARG A 20 -16.33 23.25 -15.27
CA ARG A 20 -15.65 23.02 -16.55
C ARG A 20 -16.00 21.66 -17.18
N THR A 21 -16.10 21.63 -18.50
CA THR A 21 -16.43 20.46 -19.32
C THR A 21 -15.48 19.27 -19.10
N ASP A 22 -14.20 19.54 -18.86
CA ASP A 22 -13.15 18.53 -18.66
C ASP A 22 -13.08 17.97 -17.23
N LYS A 23 -13.82 18.55 -16.27
CA LYS A 23 -13.80 18.16 -14.87
C LYS A 23 -14.18 16.68 -14.71
N LYS A 24 -13.39 15.92 -13.93
CA LYS A 24 -13.52 14.47 -13.70
C LYS A 24 -14.02 14.10 -12.30
N PHE A 25 -13.84 15.00 -11.34
CA PHE A 25 -14.17 14.79 -9.93
C PHE A 25 -15.01 15.96 -9.41
N CYS A 26 -15.94 15.73 -8.49
CA CYS A 26 -16.76 16.80 -7.92
C CYS A 26 -15.96 17.76 -7.04
N ASP A 27 -14.97 17.23 -6.30
CA ASP A 27 -14.09 17.93 -5.36
C ASP A 27 -12.69 17.28 -5.30
N ASP A 28 -11.78 17.91 -4.56
CA ASP A 28 -10.40 17.42 -4.38
C ASP A 28 -10.34 16.14 -3.53
N TYR A 29 -11.30 15.93 -2.62
CA TYR A 29 -11.38 14.68 -1.85
C TYR A 29 -11.60 13.47 -2.77
N CYS A 30 -12.54 13.57 -3.71
CA CYS A 30 -12.83 12.52 -4.69
C CYS A 30 -11.63 12.27 -5.60
N ARG A 31 -10.92 13.33 -6.02
CA ARG A 31 -9.69 13.20 -6.81
C ARG A 31 -8.63 12.41 -6.04
N ASN A 32 -8.39 12.78 -4.78
CA ASN A 32 -7.40 12.12 -3.94
C ASN A 32 -7.78 10.68 -3.63
N GLY A 33 -9.06 10.42 -3.32
CA GLY A 33 -9.57 9.07 -3.09
C GLY A 33 -9.37 8.14 -4.29
N TYR A 34 -9.68 8.63 -5.49
CA TYR A 34 -9.45 7.88 -6.73
C TYR A 34 -7.97 7.57 -6.96
N ASN A 35 -7.10 8.56 -6.80
CA ASN A 35 -5.64 8.37 -6.94
C ASN A 35 -5.08 7.42 -5.87
N ASN A 36 -5.60 7.48 -4.65
CA ASN A 36 -5.22 6.56 -3.57
C ASN A 36 -5.67 5.13 -3.87
N GLN A 37 -6.88 4.93 -4.40
CA GLN A 37 -7.36 3.61 -4.82
C GLN A 37 -6.50 3.04 -5.96
N LEU A 38 -6.18 3.84 -6.98
CA LEU A 38 -5.31 3.42 -8.08
C LEU A 38 -3.93 2.95 -7.57
N LYS A 39 -3.36 3.66 -6.59
CA LYS A 39 -2.05 3.32 -6.01
C LYS A 39 -2.13 2.32 -4.86
N ALA A 40 -3.33 1.89 -4.45
CA ALA A 40 -3.50 1.08 -3.23
C ALA A 40 -2.78 -0.27 -3.35
N GLY A 41 -2.86 -0.93 -4.51
CA GLY A 41 -2.18 -2.20 -4.77
C GLY A 41 -0.66 -2.08 -4.65
N ASP A 42 -0.06 -1.17 -5.41
CA ASP A 42 1.40 -0.94 -5.42
C ASP A 42 1.91 -0.54 -4.03
N ASN A 43 1.21 0.38 -3.37
CA ASN A 43 1.57 0.82 -2.02
C ASN A 43 1.46 -0.32 -1.00
N ASN A 44 0.49 -1.22 -1.16
CA ASN A 44 0.34 -2.37 -0.28
C ASN A 44 1.46 -3.39 -0.49
N TYR A 45 1.84 -3.65 -1.73
CA TYR A 45 2.94 -4.55 -2.06
C TYR A 45 4.26 -4.07 -1.41
N VAL A 46 4.64 -2.81 -1.64
CA VAL A 46 5.84 -2.21 -1.04
C VAL A 46 5.78 -2.22 0.48
N ARG A 47 4.61 -1.91 1.07
CA ARG A 47 4.41 -1.94 2.53
C ARG A 47 4.64 -3.34 3.09
N ASN A 48 4.13 -4.38 2.43
CA ASN A 48 4.28 -5.77 2.87
C ASN A 48 5.74 -6.22 2.83
N ILE A 49 6.48 -5.88 1.77
CA ILE A 49 7.93 -6.15 1.69
C ILE A 49 8.66 -5.47 2.84
N ASN A 50 8.40 -4.17 3.04
CA ASN A 50 9.06 -3.42 4.11
C ASN A 50 8.72 -3.95 5.50
N ASN A 51 7.49 -4.42 5.72
CA ASN A 51 7.10 -5.06 6.97
C ASN A 51 7.83 -6.38 7.18
N ALA A 52 7.97 -7.19 6.13
CA ALA A 52 8.74 -8.43 6.19
C ALA A 52 10.22 -8.18 6.50
N LEU A 53 10.85 -7.20 5.82
CA LEU A 53 12.24 -6.83 6.07
C LEU A 53 12.48 -6.32 7.50
N ARG A 54 11.58 -5.47 8.03
CA ARG A 54 11.66 -5.02 9.43
C ARG A 54 11.51 -6.15 10.42
N LYS A 55 10.59 -7.09 10.17
CA LYS A 55 10.42 -8.29 11.01
C LYS A 55 11.66 -9.17 10.97
N ASN A 56 12.20 -9.42 9.77
CA ASN A 56 13.44 -10.15 9.57
C ASN A 56 14.59 -9.54 10.36
N ARG A 57 14.77 -8.21 10.28
CA ARG A 57 15.80 -7.50 11.04
C ARG A 57 15.65 -7.70 12.55
N ARG A 58 14.44 -7.54 13.09
CA ARG A 58 14.16 -7.78 14.53
C ARG A 58 14.46 -9.22 14.96
N ILE A 59 14.16 -10.19 14.09
CA ILE A 59 14.46 -11.60 14.36
C ILE A 59 15.97 -11.81 14.45
N LEU A 60 16.74 -11.24 13.51
CA LEU A 60 18.20 -11.36 13.50
C LEU A 60 18.81 -10.66 14.72
N GLU A 61 18.37 -9.45 15.03
CA GLU A 61 18.78 -8.71 16.25
C GLU A 61 18.48 -9.53 17.51
N SER A 62 17.33 -10.22 17.60
CA SER A 62 16.99 -11.08 18.75
C SER A 62 17.84 -12.35 18.89
N LEU A 63 18.56 -12.73 17.83
CA LEU A 63 19.39 -13.93 17.79
C LEU A 63 20.87 -13.62 17.98
N LEU A 64 21.27 -12.35 17.86
CA LEU A 64 22.63 -11.89 18.04
C LEU A 64 22.83 -11.50 19.52
N PRO A 65 23.73 -12.15 20.26
CA PRO A 65 24.07 -11.73 21.62
C PRO A 65 24.72 -10.34 21.63
N ASP A 66 24.43 -9.53 22.65
CA ASP A 66 24.87 -8.13 22.72
C ASP A 66 26.40 -7.92 22.68
N ASN A 67 27.17 -8.97 23.02
CA ASN A 67 28.64 -8.93 23.06
C ASN A 67 29.31 -9.73 21.93
N GLU A 68 28.54 -10.15 20.93
CA GLU A 68 29.04 -10.96 19.81
C GLU A 68 28.70 -10.31 18.47
N ASP A 69 29.67 -10.25 17.57
CA ASP A 69 29.47 -9.73 16.20
C ASP A 69 28.85 -10.77 15.26
N MET A 70 28.79 -12.04 15.67
CA MET A 70 28.29 -13.14 14.84
C MET A 70 27.52 -14.17 15.65
N ALA A 71 26.38 -14.62 15.11
CA ALA A 71 25.61 -15.73 15.65
C ALA A 71 25.26 -16.74 14.56
N LYS A 72 25.20 -18.03 14.93
CA LYS A 72 24.76 -19.11 14.04
C LYS A 72 23.29 -19.42 14.29
N ALA A 73 22.49 -19.45 13.22
CA ALA A 73 21.09 -19.87 13.27
C ALA A 73 20.77 -20.81 12.10
N ASN A 74 20.07 -21.89 12.40
CA ASN A 74 19.53 -22.85 11.45
C ASN A 74 18.24 -22.31 10.80
N LYS A 75 18.01 -22.69 9.54
CA LYS A 75 16.87 -22.22 8.73
C LYS A 75 15.53 -22.47 9.40
N GLU A 76 15.34 -23.64 10.02
CA GLU A 76 14.11 -24.00 10.74
C GLU A 76 13.81 -23.06 11.91
N LYS A 77 14.84 -22.66 12.67
CA LYS A 77 14.71 -21.70 13.77
C LYS A 77 14.21 -20.34 13.29
N LEU A 78 14.71 -19.88 12.14
CA LEU A 78 14.27 -18.64 11.50
C LEU A 78 12.84 -18.76 10.95
N LEU A 79 12.49 -19.89 10.33
CA LEU A 79 11.13 -20.17 9.84
C LEU A 79 10.11 -20.20 10.99
N HIS A 80 10.45 -20.79 12.13
CA HIS A 80 9.58 -20.82 13.32
C HIS A 80 9.35 -19.41 13.91
N LYS A 81 10.28 -18.47 13.69
CA LYS A 81 10.11 -17.05 14.01
C LYS A 81 9.43 -16.25 12.88
N GLU A 82 8.92 -16.95 11.86
CA GLU A 82 8.27 -16.39 10.68
C GLU A 82 9.17 -15.48 9.83
N PHE A 83 10.49 -15.75 9.82
CA PHE A 83 11.45 -15.06 8.96
C PHE A 83 11.11 -15.31 7.48
N GLN A 84 11.05 -14.24 6.69
CA GLN A 84 10.69 -14.29 5.29
C GLN A 84 11.94 -14.32 4.40
N PHE A 85 12.37 -15.52 4.00
CA PHE A 85 13.54 -15.71 3.12
C PHE A 85 13.37 -15.17 1.69
N LYS A 86 12.14 -14.85 1.29
CA LYS A 86 11.83 -14.28 -0.03
C LYS A 86 12.37 -12.85 -0.18
N TYR A 87 12.57 -12.13 0.91
CA TYR A 87 12.96 -10.73 0.93
C TYR A 87 14.32 -10.59 1.64
N TYR A 88 15.30 -10.00 0.96
CA TYR A 88 16.68 -9.79 1.42
C TYR A 88 17.15 -8.37 1.11
#